data_AF-A0A5C3K9D5-F1
#
_entry.id   AF-A0A5C3K9D5-F1
#
_cell.length_a   1.000
_cell.length_b   1.000
_cell.length_c   1.000
_cell.angle_alpha   90.00
_cell.angle_beta   90.00
_cell.angle_gamma   90.00
#
_symmetry.space_group_name_H-M   'P 1'
#
loop_
_entity.id
_entity.type
_entity.pdbx_description
1 polymer ?
#
loop_
_entity_poly.entity_id
_entity_poly.type
_entity_poly.pdbx_seq_one_letter_code
_entity_poly.pdbx_strand_id
1 'polypeptide(L)'
;DAIYNGLRAQEERKQIEADEKRARAEARSSKKVALARLEEEWKTIKDEHEHKLADWKLTCKSLQNDGVPKKNWPKAPTQPRKPKLSPNFAAVGDNDDDDYEEIDNN
;
A
#
# COMPACT_ATOMS: atom_id res chain seq x y z
N ASP A 1 46.82 21.70 10.10
CA ASP A 1 45.48 22.12 9.67
C ASP A 1 44.86 21.36 8.50
N ALA A 2 45.51 21.12 7.37
CA ALA A 2 44.86 20.49 6.21
C ALA A 2 44.31 19.06 6.47
N ILE A 3 45.01 18.24 7.27
CA ILE A 3 44.62 16.85 7.57
C ILE A 3 43.35 16.82 8.44
N TYR A 4 43.25 17.66 9.47
CA TYR A 4 42.08 17.74 10.35
C TYR A 4 40.82 18.24 9.61
N ASN A 5 40.99 19.17 8.67
CA ASN A 5 39.89 19.66 7.83
C ASN A 5 39.41 18.57 6.85
N GLY A 6 40.32 17.79 6.27
CA GLY A 6 39.96 16.65 5.41
C GLY A 6 39.20 15.55 6.15
N LEU A 7 39.59 15.25 7.39
CA LEU A 7 38.91 14.25 8.22
C LEU A 7 37.49 14.71 8.59
N ARG A 8 37.31 15.98 8.96
CA ARG A 8 35.98 16.55 9.25
C ARG A 8 35.06 16.49 8.04
N ALA A 9 35.55 16.88 6.86
CA ALA A 9 34.77 16.81 5.61
C ALA A 9 34.41 15.37 5.20
N GLN A 10 35.21 14.37 5.59
CA GLN A 10 34.86 12.96 5.38
C GLN A 10 33.78 12.50 6.35
N GLU A 11 33.88 12.87 7.63
CA GLU A 11 32.87 12.58 8.65
C GLU A 11 31.52 13.20 8.29
N GLU A 12 31.50 14.47 7.86
CA GLU A 12 30.30 15.17 7.43
C GLU A 12 29.63 14.49 6.22
N ARG A 13 30.42 14.01 5.24
CA ARG A 13 29.89 13.27 4.09
C ARG A 13 29.29 11.93 4.49
N LYS A 14 29.98 11.17 5.35
CA LYS A 14 29.46 9.90 5.89
C LYS A 14 28.16 10.11 6.68
N GLN A 15 28.09 11.19 7.46
CA GLN A 15 26.90 11.52 8.22
C GLN A 15 25.72 11.87 7.31
N ILE A 16 25.93 12.69 6.28
CA ILE A 16 24.90 13.03 5.29
C ILE A 16 24.40 11.78 4.59
N GLU A 17 25.30 10.91 4.13
CA GLU A 17 24.95 9.65 3.45
C GLU A 17 24.16 8.71 4.38
N ALA A 18 24.57 8.57 5.64
CA ALA A 18 23.86 7.78 6.63
C ALA A 18 22.46 8.34 6.92
N ASP A 19 22.31 9.66 7.04
CA ASP A 19 21.04 10.32 7.27
C ASP A 19 20.10 10.18 6.06
N GLU A 20 20.63 10.29 4.84
CA GLU A 20 19.86 10.01 3.62
C GLU A 20 19.42 8.55 3.53
N LYS A 21 20.30 7.59 3.83
CA LYS A 21 19.97 6.17 3.83
C LYS A 21 18.87 5.88 4.86
N ARG A 22 18.97 6.46 6.06
CA ARG A 22 17.93 6.35 7.10
C ARG A 22 16.60 6.96 6.63
N ALA A 23 16.61 8.16 6.08
CA ALA A 23 15.40 8.82 5.59
C ALA A 23 14.71 8.01 4.47
N ARG A 24 15.48 7.41 3.56
CA ARG A 24 14.94 6.52 2.51
C ARG A 24 14.34 5.25 3.12
N ALA A 25 15.00 4.63 4.08
CA ALA A 25 14.50 3.44 4.76
C ALA A 25 13.19 3.72 5.52
N GLU A 26 13.11 4.84 6.24
CA GLU A 26 11.91 5.30 6.94
C GLU A 26 10.75 5.55 5.95
N ALA A 27 11.02 6.21 4.82
CA ALA A 27 10.02 6.46 3.79
C ALA A 27 9.49 5.14 3.17
N ARG A 28 10.36 4.17 2.91
CA ARG A 28 9.99 2.82 2.44
C ARG A 28 9.13 2.10 3.46
N SER A 29 9.51 2.12 4.73
CA SER A 29 8.74 1.48 5.81
C SER A 29 7.34 2.08 5.93
N SER A 30 7.23 3.41 5.85
CA SER A 30 5.97 4.14 5.89
C SER A 30 5.07 3.80 4.69
N LYS A 31 5.66 3.68 3.48
CA LYS A 31 4.95 3.22 2.27
C LYS A 31 4.40 1.80 2.45
N LYS A 32 5.20 0.87 2.98
CA LYS A 32 4.77 -0.52 3.25
C LYS A 32 3.60 -0.57 4.23
N VAL A 33 3.68 0.18 5.33
CA VAL A 33 2.60 0.26 6.33
C VAL A 33 1.33 0.83 5.71
N ALA A 34 1.43 1.89 4.91
CA ALA A 34 0.28 2.48 4.23
C ALA A 34 -0.36 1.50 3.22
N LEU A 35 0.43 0.75 2.46
CA LEU A 35 -0.09 -0.28 1.55
C LEU A 35 -0.81 -1.41 2.29
N ALA A 36 -0.23 -1.90 3.39
CA ALA A 36 -0.84 -2.96 4.19
C ALA A 36 -2.22 -2.54 4.74
N ARG A 37 -2.35 -1.29 5.21
CA ARG A 37 -3.64 -0.75 5.64
C ARG A 37 -4.67 -0.70 4.52
N LEU A 38 -4.28 -0.25 3.32
CA LEU A 38 -5.20 -0.22 2.17
C LEU A 38 -5.62 -1.62 1.72
N GLU A 39 -4.76 -2.62 1.88
CA GLU A 39 -5.10 -4.01 1.57
C GLU A 39 -6.08 -4.61 2.58
N GLU A 40 -5.90 -4.31 3.87
CA GLU A 40 -6.84 -4.70 4.92
C GLU A 40 -8.21 -4.03 4.72
N GLU A 41 -8.23 -2.72 4.48
CA GLU A 41 -9.46 -1.99 4.12
C GLU A 41 -10.11 -2.60 2.87
N TRP A 42 -9.33 -2.92 1.85
CA TRP A 42 -9.84 -3.53 0.63
C TRP A 42 -10.44 -4.92 0.88
N LYS A 43 -9.84 -5.70 1.78
CA LYS A 43 -10.39 -7.00 2.18
C LYS A 43 -11.78 -6.83 2.80
N THR A 44 -11.91 -5.93 3.78
CA THR A 44 -13.20 -5.61 4.42
C THR A 44 -14.24 -5.16 3.40
N ILE A 45 -13.86 -4.29 2.46
CA ILE A 45 -14.76 -3.80 1.40
C ILE A 45 -15.25 -4.95 0.50
N LYS A 46 -14.39 -5.92 0.18
CA LYS A 46 -14.79 -7.09 -0.61
C LYS A 46 -15.75 -7.98 0.17
N ASP A 47 -15.42 -8.28 1.43
CA ASP A 47 -16.23 -9.15 2.28
C ASP A 47 -17.64 -8.55 2.44
N GLU A 48 -17.74 -7.25 2.70
CA GLU A 48 -19.03 -6.54 2.72
C GLU A 48 -19.79 -6.61 1.40
N HIS A 49 -19.10 -6.49 0.27
CA HIS A 49 -19.73 -6.56 -1.04
C HIS A 49 -20.26 -7.96 -1.33
N GLU A 50 -19.53 -9.00 -0.94
CA GLU A 50 -19.97 -10.40 -1.04
C GLU A 50 -21.22 -10.66 -0.20
N HIS A 51 -21.27 -10.15 1.02
CA HIS A 51 -22.47 -10.20 1.86
C HIS A 51 -23.66 -9.49 1.20
N LYS A 52 -23.47 -8.24 0.73
CA LYS A 52 -24.53 -7.47 0.04
C LYS A 52 -25.01 -8.20 -1.23
N LEU A 53 -24.11 -8.86 -1.97
CA LEU A 53 -24.46 -9.65 -3.15
C LEU A 53 -25.26 -10.90 -2.78
N ALA A 54 -24.89 -11.60 -1.69
CA ALA A 54 -25.62 -12.76 -1.21
C ALA A 54 -27.05 -12.39 -0.79
N ASP A 55 -27.22 -11.31 -0.03
CA ASP A 55 -28.52 -10.80 0.40
C ASP A 55 -29.38 -10.36 -0.79
N TRP A 56 -28.77 -9.67 -1.75
CA TRP A 56 -29.45 -9.29 -2.99
C TRP A 56 -29.93 -10.50 -3.79
N LYS A 57 -29.10 -11.54 -3.92
CA LYS A 57 -29.48 -12.80 -4.60
C LYS A 57 -30.63 -13.50 -3.88
N LEU A 58 -30.61 -13.54 -2.55
CA LEU A 58 -31.67 -14.15 -1.74
C LEU A 58 -33.00 -13.38 -1.90
N THR A 59 -32.93 -12.05 -1.92
CA THR A 59 -34.09 -11.18 -2.16
C THR A 59 -34.67 -11.43 -3.55
N CYS A 60 -33.83 -11.42 -4.58
CA CYS A 60 -34.22 -11.69 -5.96
C CYS A 60 -34.85 -13.09 -6.12
N LYS A 61 -34.32 -14.11 -5.44
CA LYS A 61 -34.91 -15.47 -5.43
C LYS A 61 -36.29 -15.49 -4.80
N SER A 62 -36.50 -14.73 -3.72
CA SER A 62 -37.81 -14.62 -3.07
C SER A 62 -38.83 -13.94 -4.01
N LEU A 63 -38.45 -12.81 -4.62
CA LEU A 63 -39.27 -12.10 -5.60
C LEU A 63 -39.60 -12.97 -6.84
N GLN A 64 -38.69 -13.85 -7.23
CA GLN A 64 -38.94 -14.82 -8.29
C GLN A 64 -40.05 -15.81 -7.91
N ASN A 65 -40.00 -16.34 -6.68
CA ASN A 65 -41.01 -17.28 -6.18
C ASN A 65 -42.38 -16.58 -6.03
N ASP A 66 -42.38 -15.31 -5.66
CA ASP A 66 -43.59 -14.48 -5.54
C ASP A 66 -44.15 -14.01 -6.90
N GLY A 67 -43.49 -14.38 -8.02
CA GLY A 67 -43.93 -14.02 -9.37
C GLY A 67 -43.77 -12.54 -9.71
N VAL A 68 -42.95 -11.79 -8.95
CA VAL A 68 -42.73 -10.37 -9.18
C VAL A 68 -41.96 -10.16 -10.50
N PRO A 69 -42.45 -9.31 -11.43
CA PRO A 69 -41.74 -9.02 -12.66
C PRO A 69 -40.33 -8.44 -12.41
N LYS A 70 -39.32 -8.93 -13.14
CA LYS A 70 -37.90 -8.53 -12.98
C LYS A 70 -37.63 -7.02 -13.04
N LYS A 71 -38.45 -6.26 -13.79
CA LYS A 71 -38.36 -4.79 -13.87
C LYS A 71 -38.55 -4.08 -12.51
N ASN A 72 -39.20 -4.75 -11.56
CA ASN A 72 -39.46 -4.25 -10.21
C ASN A 72 -38.45 -4.79 -9.17
N TRP A 73 -37.46 -5.56 -9.60
CA TRP A 73 -36.47 -6.12 -8.68
C TRP A 73 -35.45 -5.05 -8.27
N PRO A 74 -34.86 -5.16 -7.07
CA PRO A 74 -33.77 -4.27 -6.66
C PRO A 74 -32.59 -4.40 -7.63
N LYS A 75 -31.89 -3.29 -7.85
CA LYS A 75 -30.66 -3.30 -8.66
C LYS A 75 -29.56 -4.05 -7.93
N ALA A 76 -28.68 -4.71 -8.69
CA ALA A 76 -27.53 -5.38 -8.12
C ALA A 76 -26.60 -4.38 -7.40
N PRO A 77 -26.01 -4.76 -6.26
CA PRO A 77 -24.97 -3.98 -5.61
C PRO A 77 -23.83 -3.64 -6.56
N THR A 78 -23.42 -2.37 -6.59
CA THR A 78 -22.27 -1.93 -7.40
C THR A 78 -20.97 -2.44 -6.80
N GLN A 79 -20.06 -2.92 -7.65
CA GLN A 79 -18.74 -3.36 -7.22
C GLN A 79 -17.92 -2.15 -6.71
N PRO A 80 -17.38 -2.21 -5.48
CA PRO A 80 -16.55 -1.14 -4.95
C PRO A 80 -15.19 -1.09 -5.66
N ARG A 81 -14.53 0.07 -5.61
CA ARG A 81 -13.18 0.26 -6.16
C ARG A 81 -12.12 0.10 -5.07
N LYS A 82 -10.97 -0.48 -5.44
CA LYS A 82 -9.83 -0.59 -4.52
C LYS A 82 -9.33 0.82 -4.14
N PRO A 83 -9.15 1.10 -2.84
CA PRO A 83 -8.48 2.30 -2.37
C PRO A 83 -7.09 2.46 -3.00
N LYS A 84 -6.70 3.71 -3.31
CA LYS A 84 -5.40 4.01 -3.92
C LYS A 84 -4.47 4.66 -2.90
N LEU A 85 -3.18 4.35 -3.00
CA LEU A 85 -2.15 5.01 -2.21
C LEU A 85 -2.05 6.49 -2.60
N SER A 86 -1.89 7.36 -1.60
CA SER A 86 -1.69 8.78 -1.84
C SER A 86 -0.41 9.04 -2.65
N PRO A 87 -0.41 10.01 -3.59
CA PRO A 87 0.77 10.37 -4.38
C PRO A 87 2.02 10.68 -3.55
N ASN A 88 1.85 11.14 -2.30
CA ASN A 88 2.94 11.47 -1.39
C ASN A 88 3.86 10.27 -1.07
N PHE A 89 3.35 9.03 -1.18
CA PHE A 89 4.14 7.81 -0.95
C PHE A 89 4.71 7.20 -2.24
N ALA A 90 4.37 7.75 -3.41
CA ALA A 90 4.79 7.21 -4.71
C ALA A 90 6.18 7.70 -5.17
N ALA A 91 6.69 8.79 -4.59
CA ALA A 91 7.96 9.41 -4.99
C ALA A 91 9.22 8.73 -4.46
N VAL A 92 9.09 7.72 -3.58
CA VAL A 92 10.24 6.95 -3.08
C VAL A 92 10.60 5.93 -4.16
N GLY A 93 11.64 6.24 -4.94
CA GLY A 93 12.12 5.40 -6.03
C GLY A 93 12.33 3.95 -5.60
N ASP A 94 11.71 3.03 -6.35
CA ASP A 94 11.97 1.59 -6.35
C ASP A 94 13.34 1.35 -7.01
N ASN A 95 14.42 1.79 -6.37
CA ASN A 95 15.73 1.23 -6.66
C ASN A 95 15.86 0.01 -5.75
N ASP A 96 15.56 -1.16 -6.32
CA ASP A 96 16.03 -2.48 -5.86
C ASP A 96 17.55 -2.42 -5.90
N ASP A 97 18.13 -1.85 -4.85
CA ASP A 97 19.53 -1.99 -4.52
C ASP A 97 19.53 -2.94 -3.34
N ASP A 98 19.43 -4.23 -3.67
CA ASP A 98 19.82 -5.32 -2.79
C ASP A 98 21.29 -5.08 -2.46
N ASP A 99 21.52 -4.37 -1.35
CA ASP A 99 22.79 -4.24 -0.63
C ASP A 99 23.30 -5.68 -0.36
N TYR A 100 24.02 -6.26 -1.31
CA TYR A 100 24.93 -7.35 -1.04
C TYR A 100 25.97 -6.77 -0.10
N GLU A 101 25.85 -7.12 1.18
CA GLU A 101 26.89 -6.89 2.18
C GLU A 101 28.20 -7.47 1.64
N GLU A 102 29.08 -6.60 1.16
CA GLU A 102 30.45 -6.92 0.82
C GLU A 102 31.16 -7.25 2.13
N ILE A 103 31.18 -8.55 2.46
CA ILE A 103 31.99 -9.11 3.53
C ILE A 103 33.44 -8.86 3.14
N ASP A 104 34.01 -7.78 3.67
CA ASP A 104 35.40 -7.39 3.50
C ASP A 104 36.29 -8.40 4.25
N ASN A 105 36.67 -9.46 3.55
CA ASN A 105 37.73 -10.38 3.95
C ASN A 105 38.96 -10.06 3.11
N ASN A 106 39.89 -9.27 3.65
CA ASN A 106 41.32 -9.61 3.73
C ASN A 106 42.16 -8.52 4.42
#